data_AF-A0A969XKJ2-F1
#
_entry.id   AF-A0A969XKJ2-F1
#
_cell.length_a   1.000
_cell.length_b   1.000
_cell.length_c   1.000
_cell.angle_alpha   90.00
_cell.angle_beta   90.00
_cell.angle_gamma   90.00
#
_symmetry.space_group_name_H-M   'P 1'
#
loop_
_entity.id
_entity.type
_entity.pdbx_description
1 polymer ?
#
loop_
_entity_poly.entity_id
_entity_poly.type
_entity_poly.pdbx_seq_one_letter_code
_entity_poly.pdbx_strand_id
1 'polypeptide(L)'
;MAADDYPAEPSHVTVPMDAAVLRRLRALAAERDEPLEDLVRAHLREWLGDWGLRVATHAVRPGETLWSIARRYYGDGRKANVLAAYNDVEDPALLGTGDVIRVPEPQVSLDFPPGESPYLHGLEGRGGEYLMERAGKPGWVLLGEAVGADPRDRSGRSYADLADRGFGVIVRLEHEHGEGGTLPAEGRHGDFARRCANFCEHSPGCHIWVIGEAPNRAAARPGGPRHGEPITPERYAAAYWACREEIRARPGHQDDQVLIAAIAPGIAQTRYAGNPNGDWVRYFADVLALLEGHLDGIALHAIGPCPTADADGARQAAPFGKRRTGLAAYQDFLGAVPEDLGRLPVFVTSAGPDVGWDAADRGWIPAAYTAVAEWNLTNPPIRCMILHRWPGGAGSASGAGSAASPWAIEGRRDVVADLEAAIRQGYRWDGWHRTTER
;
A
#
# COMPACT_ATOMS: atom_id res chain seq x y z
N MET A 1 -3.18 20.19 12.59
CA MET A 1 -2.73 20.29 13.99
C MET A 1 -1.45 21.09 14.00
N ALA A 2 -1.43 22.21 14.74
CA ALA A 2 -0.31 23.13 14.78
C ALA A 2 0.96 22.42 15.24
N ALA A 3 2.07 22.67 14.55
CA ALA A 3 3.40 22.36 15.06
C ALA A 3 3.53 23.05 16.43
N ASP A 4 3.86 22.27 17.46
CA ASP A 4 4.24 22.79 18.77
C ASP A 4 5.45 23.71 18.59
N ASP A 5 5.18 25.01 18.46
CA ASP A 5 6.18 26.09 18.43
C ASP A 5 6.41 26.63 19.85
N TYR A 6 6.64 25.72 20.80
CA TYR A 6 7.27 26.09 22.06
C TYR A 6 8.78 26.18 21.79
N PRO A 7 9.47 27.29 22.12
CA PRO A 7 10.91 27.34 22.04
C PRO A 7 11.46 26.29 23.00
N ALA A 8 11.96 25.18 22.47
CA ALA A 8 12.64 24.17 23.26
C ALA A 8 13.75 24.86 24.06
N GLU A 9 13.76 24.68 25.37
CA GLU A 9 14.84 25.22 26.20
C GLU A 9 16.19 24.74 25.63
N PRO A 10 17.21 25.61 25.53
CA PRO A 10 18.49 25.24 24.97
C PRO A 10 19.08 24.08 25.79
N SER A 11 19.21 22.93 25.16
CA SER A 11 19.87 21.77 25.75
C SER A 11 21.37 22.04 25.85
N HIS A 12 21.97 21.81 27.02
CA HIS A 12 23.39 22.08 27.26
C HIS A 12 24.18 20.78 27.40
N VAL A 13 25.22 20.61 26.58
CA VAL A 13 26.24 19.55 26.76
C VAL A 13 27.50 20.20 27.31
N THR A 14 27.96 19.73 28.47
CA THR A 14 29.23 20.18 29.07
C THR A 14 30.33 19.19 28.72
N VAL A 15 31.33 19.63 27.97
CA VAL A 15 32.50 18.82 27.60
C VAL A 15 33.71 19.31 28.37
N PRO A 16 34.27 18.53 29.31
CA PRO A 16 35.53 18.90 29.95
C PRO A 16 36.65 18.92 28.91
N MET A 17 37.41 20.02 28.85
CA MET A 17 38.50 20.20 27.89
C MET A 17 39.84 20.37 28.60
N ASP A 18 40.90 19.88 27.96
CA ASP A 18 42.27 20.17 28.38
C ASP A 18 42.57 21.69 28.32
N ALA A 19 43.32 22.19 29.30
CA ALA A 19 43.62 23.61 29.43
C ALA A 19 44.39 24.18 28.23
N ALA A 20 45.24 23.38 27.59
CA ALA A 20 45.97 23.82 26.40
C ALA A 20 45.04 23.93 25.18
N VAL A 21 44.09 23.01 25.02
CA VAL A 21 43.08 23.08 23.94
C VAL A 21 42.20 24.31 24.12
N LEU A 22 41.73 24.57 25.34
CA LEU A 22 40.88 25.73 25.63
C LEU A 22 41.61 27.06 25.36
N ARG A 23 42.90 27.16 25.73
CA ARG A 23 43.72 28.35 25.41
C ARG A 23 43.83 28.58 23.90
N ARG A 24 44.04 27.52 23.12
CA ARG A 24 44.16 27.60 21.65
C ARG A 24 42.84 27.98 20.99
N LEU A 25 41.73 27.42 21.44
CA LEU A 25 40.39 27.77 20.94
C LEU A 25 40.04 29.23 21.21
N ARG A 26 40.35 29.75 22.41
CA ARG A 26 40.15 31.17 22.75
C ARG A 26 40.98 32.09 21.87
N ALA A 27 42.24 31.74 21.63
CA ALA A 27 43.12 32.52 20.74
C ALA A 27 42.60 32.50 19.28
N LEU A 28 42.14 31.35 18.78
CA LEU A 28 41.57 31.23 17.44
C LEU A 28 40.27 32.03 17.28
N ALA A 29 39.39 32.01 18.29
CA ALA A 29 38.17 32.81 18.29
C ALA A 29 38.47 34.31 18.24
N ALA A 30 39.45 34.78 19.04
CA ALA A 30 39.89 36.17 19.03
C ALA A 30 40.54 36.59 17.69
N GLU A 31 41.35 35.73 17.08
CA GLU A 31 41.95 35.98 15.76
C GLU A 31 40.91 36.16 14.65
N ARG A 32 39.78 35.44 14.75
CA ARG A 32 38.68 35.49 13.78
C ARG A 32 37.61 36.55 14.08
N ASP A 33 37.72 37.24 15.22
CA ASP A 33 36.69 38.15 15.74
C ASP A 33 35.30 37.47 15.85
N GLU A 34 35.29 36.20 16.26
CA GLU A 34 34.09 35.37 16.40
C GLU A 34 33.90 34.92 17.86
N PRO A 35 32.67 34.85 18.40
CA PRO A 35 32.40 34.24 19.69
C PRO A 35 32.86 32.77 19.71
N LEU A 36 33.58 32.35 20.76
CA LEU A 36 34.10 30.99 20.89
C LEU A 36 32.99 29.92 20.74
N GLU A 37 31.80 30.18 21.28
CA GLU A 37 30.66 29.27 21.18
C GLU A 37 30.19 29.08 19.74
N ASP A 38 30.18 30.15 18.94
CA ASP A 38 29.77 30.10 17.53
C ASP A 38 30.80 29.35 16.70
N LEU A 39 32.09 29.61 16.94
CA LEU A 39 33.19 28.88 16.28
C LEU A 39 33.12 27.38 16.55
N VAL A 40 32.89 26.98 17.82
CA VAL A 40 32.76 25.57 18.22
C VAL A 40 31.49 24.96 17.66
N ARG A 41 30.35 25.65 17.71
CA ARG A 41 29.08 25.19 17.15
C ARG A 41 29.17 24.98 15.64
N ALA A 42 29.82 25.89 14.91
CA ALA A 42 30.04 25.77 13.48
C ALA A 42 30.86 24.53 13.14
N HIS A 43 31.98 24.30 13.85
CA HIS A 43 32.79 23.09 13.67
C HIS A 43 32.05 21.80 14.03
N LEU A 44 31.24 21.79 15.10
CA LEU A 44 30.43 20.62 15.46
C LEU A 44 29.40 20.31 14.37
N ARG A 45 28.76 21.33 13.80
CA ARG A 45 27.82 21.16 12.66
C ARG A 45 28.53 20.64 11.42
N GLU A 46 29.70 21.19 11.10
CA GLU A 46 30.51 20.72 9.97
C GLU A 46 30.95 19.27 10.17
N TRP A 47 31.38 18.91 11.38
CA TRP A 47 31.79 17.55 11.73
C TRP A 47 30.65 16.53 11.67
N LEU A 48 29.46 16.90 12.15
CA LEU A 48 28.25 16.06 12.05
C LEU A 48 27.76 15.90 10.61
N GLY A 49 27.96 16.93 9.77
CA GLY A 49 27.48 16.93 8.39
C GLY A 49 25.96 16.77 8.32
N ASP A 50 25.50 15.79 7.54
CA ASP A 50 24.09 15.43 7.40
C ASP A 50 23.67 14.23 8.27
N TRP A 51 24.58 13.71 9.11
CA TRP A 51 24.29 12.55 9.93
C TRP A 51 23.18 12.83 10.94
N GLY A 52 22.19 11.93 11.00
CA GLY A 52 21.04 12.09 11.87
C GLY A 52 20.04 13.13 11.36
N LEU A 53 20.27 13.71 10.17
CA LEU A 53 19.25 14.45 9.47
C LEU A 53 18.31 13.52 8.73
N ARG A 54 18.76 12.36 8.20
CA ARG A 54 17.85 11.38 7.59
C ARG A 54 17.18 10.56 8.70
N VAL A 55 15.95 10.90 9.03
CA VAL A 55 15.23 10.26 10.14
C VAL A 55 13.97 9.57 9.62
N ALA A 56 13.72 8.38 10.13
CA ALA A 56 12.43 7.71 10.04
C ALA A 56 11.73 7.72 11.40
N THR A 57 10.39 7.76 11.41
CA THR A 57 9.61 7.56 12.63
C THR A 57 9.01 6.17 12.65
N HIS A 58 9.11 5.47 13.78
CA HIS A 58 8.57 4.14 13.98
C HIS A 58 7.69 4.13 15.23
N ALA A 59 6.40 3.83 15.06
CA ALA A 59 5.50 3.59 16.19
C ALA A 59 5.69 2.16 16.69
N VAL A 60 6.00 2.02 17.97
CA VAL A 60 6.30 0.74 18.62
C VAL A 60 5.04 -0.13 18.63
N ARG A 61 5.13 -1.33 18.05
CA ARG A 61 4.05 -2.32 18.04
C ARG A 61 4.12 -3.24 19.28
N PRO A 62 3.02 -3.94 19.61
CA PRO A 62 3.02 -4.90 20.73
C PRO A 62 4.17 -5.90 20.61
N GLY A 63 5.01 -5.98 21.65
CA GLY A 63 6.13 -6.92 21.74
C GLY A 63 7.43 -6.48 21.05
N GLU A 64 7.48 -5.30 20.42
CA GLU A 64 8.73 -4.74 19.88
C GLU A 64 9.63 -4.19 20.99
N THR A 65 10.94 -4.21 20.75
CA THR A 65 11.98 -3.64 21.61
C THR A 65 12.89 -2.75 20.76
N LEU A 66 13.67 -1.85 21.37
CA LEU A 66 14.69 -1.08 20.62
C LEU A 66 15.65 -2.00 19.84
N TRP A 67 15.90 -3.22 20.32
CA TRP A 67 16.71 -4.21 19.61
C TRP A 67 16.04 -4.71 18.33
N SER A 68 14.75 -5.09 18.38
CA SER A 68 14.03 -5.56 17.20
C SER A 68 13.84 -4.43 16.18
N ILE A 69 13.61 -3.20 16.65
CA ILE A 69 13.51 -2.01 15.81
C ILE A 69 14.86 -1.70 15.16
N ALA A 70 15.97 -1.69 15.92
CA ALA A 70 17.30 -1.48 15.37
C ALA A 70 17.69 -2.56 14.34
N ARG A 71 17.34 -3.83 14.60
CA ARG A 71 17.56 -4.91 13.63
C ARG A 71 16.76 -4.68 12.34
N ARG A 72 15.53 -4.17 12.44
CA ARG A 72 14.67 -3.86 11.30
C ARG A 72 15.24 -2.75 10.42
N TYR A 73 15.68 -1.64 11.02
CA TYR A 73 16.11 -0.47 10.26
C TYR A 73 17.62 -0.41 9.98
N TYR A 74 18.43 -1.22 10.64
CA TYR A 74 19.89 -1.21 10.46
C TYR A 74 20.49 -2.58 10.13
N GLY A 75 19.68 -3.64 10.09
CA GLY A 75 20.17 -5.02 10.02
C GLY A 75 20.89 -5.48 11.29
N ASP A 76 21.05 -4.62 12.30
CA ASP A 76 21.87 -4.86 13.49
C ASP A 76 21.19 -4.34 14.76
N GLY A 77 20.66 -5.27 15.56
CA GLY A 77 20.02 -4.94 16.84
C GLY A 77 20.95 -4.29 17.87
N ARG A 78 22.27 -4.39 17.70
CA ARG A 78 23.24 -3.70 18.58
C ARG A 78 23.15 -2.18 18.47
N LYS A 79 22.56 -1.65 17.39
CA LYS A 79 22.29 -0.21 17.24
C LYS A 79 21.08 0.28 18.05
N ALA A 80 20.51 -0.54 18.93
CA ALA A 80 19.49 -0.10 19.89
C ALA A 80 19.97 1.10 20.75
N ASN A 81 21.27 1.17 21.06
CA ASN A 81 21.86 2.30 21.77
C ASN A 81 21.83 3.62 20.97
N VAL A 82 21.92 3.55 19.64
CA VAL A 82 21.77 4.71 18.76
C VAL A 82 20.34 5.23 18.83
N LEU A 83 19.35 4.32 18.80
CA LEU A 83 17.94 4.68 18.95
C LEU A 83 17.67 5.29 20.32
N ALA A 84 18.19 4.67 21.39
CA ALA A 84 18.01 5.17 22.75
C ALA A 84 18.57 6.59 22.91
N ALA A 85 19.82 6.80 22.46
CA ALA A 85 20.49 8.10 22.55
C ALA A 85 19.82 9.19 21.69
N TYR A 86 19.31 8.85 20.51
CA TYR A 86 18.67 9.83 19.62
C TYR A 86 17.26 10.21 20.07
N ASN A 87 16.61 9.39 20.92
CA ASN A 87 15.25 9.62 21.40
C ASN A 87 15.17 9.95 22.88
N ASP A 88 16.31 10.18 23.54
CA ASP A 88 16.38 10.44 24.99
C ASP A 88 15.70 9.34 25.83
N VAL A 89 15.81 8.08 25.39
CA VAL A 89 15.26 6.92 26.10
C VAL A 89 16.30 6.40 27.09
N GLU A 90 16.12 6.71 28.37
CA GLU A 90 17.04 6.30 29.45
C GLU A 90 16.96 4.80 29.77
N ASP A 91 15.73 4.25 29.82
CA ASP A 91 15.50 2.83 30.06
C ASP A 91 14.72 2.20 28.88
N PRO A 92 15.40 1.41 28.02
CA PRO A 92 14.76 0.68 26.92
C PRO A 92 13.64 -0.27 27.34
N ALA A 93 13.58 -0.69 28.62
CA ALA A 93 12.53 -1.55 29.15
C ALA A 93 11.20 -0.81 29.36
N LEU A 94 11.20 0.53 29.34
CA LEU A 94 10.01 1.36 29.48
C LEU A 94 9.30 1.65 28.15
N LEU A 95 9.76 1.06 27.05
CA LEU A 95 9.18 1.26 25.72
C LEU A 95 7.73 0.72 25.67
N GLY A 96 6.77 1.63 25.56
CA GLY A 96 5.35 1.34 25.48
C GLY A 96 4.89 1.12 24.04
N THR A 97 3.83 0.32 23.87
CA THR A 97 3.13 0.23 22.58
C THR A 97 2.54 1.58 22.22
N GLY A 98 2.80 2.06 21.00
CA GLY A 98 2.38 3.37 20.50
C GLY A 98 3.42 4.47 20.66
N ASP A 99 4.51 4.25 21.42
CA ASP A 99 5.61 5.20 21.51
C ASP A 99 6.24 5.42 20.12
N VAL A 100 6.65 6.64 19.82
CA VAL A 100 7.26 6.98 18.52
C VAL A 100 8.77 7.09 18.68
N ILE A 101 9.50 6.19 18.02
CA ILE A 101 10.96 6.17 17.98
C ILE A 101 11.44 6.78 16.66
N ARG A 102 12.29 7.80 16.77
CA ARG A 102 13.04 8.39 15.64
C ARG A 102 14.27 7.53 15.37
N VAL A 103 14.37 7.02 14.15
CA VAL A 103 15.43 6.16 13.67
C VAL A 103 16.35 7.01 12.79
N PRO A 104 17.52 7.46 13.27
CA PRO A 104 18.48 8.22 12.46
C PRO A 104 19.25 7.30 11.50
N GLU A 105 19.50 7.76 10.27
CA GLU A 105 20.24 7.02 9.23
C GLU A 105 19.73 5.58 8.98
N PRO A 106 18.41 5.38 8.83
CA PRO A 106 17.87 4.05 8.58
C PRO A 106 18.46 3.51 7.27
N GLN A 107 18.92 2.26 7.31
CA GLN A 107 19.18 1.50 6.10
C GLN A 107 17.81 1.08 5.58
N VAL A 108 17.48 1.50 4.35
CA VAL A 108 16.30 1.00 3.65
C VAL A 108 16.44 -0.52 3.64
N SER A 109 15.56 -1.24 4.32
CA SER A 109 15.50 -2.70 4.17
C SER A 109 15.19 -2.94 2.69
N LEU A 110 16.16 -3.45 1.94
CA LEU A 110 16.01 -3.77 0.53
C LEU A 110 15.38 -5.16 0.33
N ASP A 111 15.23 -5.93 1.41
CA ASP A 111 14.68 -7.28 1.39
C ASP A 111 13.15 -7.23 1.47
N PHE A 112 12.51 -6.74 0.42
CA PHE A 112 11.07 -6.92 0.23
C PHE A 112 10.80 -8.25 -0.46
N PRO A 113 9.64 -8.89 -0.21
CA PRO A 113 9.22 -10.02 -1.02
C PRO A 113 9.27 -9.67 -2.51
N PRO A 114 9.64 -10.61 -3.39
CA PRO A 114 9.69 -10.36 -4.83
C PRO A 114 8.39 -9.71 -5.33
N GLY A 115 8.53 -8.68 -6.16
CA GLY A 115 7.40 -7.96 -6.74
C GLY A 115 6.73 -6.92 -5.83
N GLU A 116 7.23 -6.68 -4.61
CA GLU A 116 6.72 -5.60 -3.74
C GLU A 116 7.49 -4.29 -3.89
N SER A 117 6.78 -3.16 -3.80
CA SER A 117 7.36 -1.83 -3.61
C SER A 117 7.24 -1.39 -2.16
N PRO A 118 8.21 -0.69 -1.56
CA PRO A 118 8.10 -0.16 -0.21
C PRO A 118 7.05 0.95 -0.05
N TYR A 119 6.73 1.67 -1.13
CA TYR A 119 5.90 2.87 -1.05
C TYR A 119 4.42 2.51 -1.01
N LEU A 120 3.58 3.36 -0.42
CA LEU A 120 2.14 3.13 -0.45
C LEU A 120 1.53 3.42 -1.82
N HIS A 121 2.06 4.39 -2.55
CA HIS A 121 1.42 4.91 -3.74
C HIS A 121 1.47 3.98 -4.92
N GLY A 122 0.40 3.98 -5.72
CA GLY A 122 0.33 3.20 -6.94
C GLY A 122 -0.78 3.62 -7.88
N LEU A 123 -0.74 3.09 -9.09
CA LEU A 123 -1.68 3.41 -10.16
C LEU A 123 -2.25 2.13 -10.79
N GLU A 124 -3.56 2.11 -11.01
CA GLU A 124 -4.17 1.12 -11.88
C GLU A 124 -3.94 1.52 -13.35
N GLY A 125 -3.22 0.67 -14.09
CA GLY A 125 -2.84 0.86 -15.47
C GLY A 125 -1.50 1.58 -15.67
N ARG A 126 -0.95 1.40 -16.88
CA ARG A 126 0.32 2.00 -17.32
C ARG A 126 0.15 3.45 -17.77
N GLY A 127 1.24 4.21 -17.75
CA GLY A 127 1.39 5.56 -18.32
C GLY A 127 1.78 6.64 -17.32
N GLY A 128 1.53 6.43 -16.03
CA GLY A 128 1.80 7.40 -14.95
C GLY A 128 3.07 7.13 -14.16
N GLU A 129 3.83 6.09 -14.52
CA GLU A 129 5.03 5.65 -13.82
C GLU A 129 6.08 6.75 -13.72
N TYR A 130 6.19 7.59 -14.76
CA TYR A 130 7.16 8.68 -14.83
C TYR A 130 7.03 9.68 -13.65
N LEU A 131 5.83 9.82 -13.07
CA LEU A 131 5.61 10.67 -11.89
C LEU A 131 6.36 10.13 -10.67
N MET A 132 6.28 8.82 -10.47
CA MET A 132 6.92 8.09 -9.37
C MET A 132 8.43 8.02 -9.57
N GLU A 133 8.89 7.79 -10.79
CA GLU A 133 10.32 7.71 -11.12
C GLU A 133 11.04 9.03 -10.97
N ARG A 134 10.45 10.12 -11.46
CA ARG A 134 11.05 11.46 -11.32
C ARG A 134 11.22 11.87 -9.86
N ALA A 135 10.37 11.34 -8.97
CA ALA A 135 10.51 11.51 -7.53
C ALA A 135 11.49 10.52 -6.88
N GLY A 136 12.04 9.56 -7.64
CA GLY A 136 12.90 8.48 -7.13
C GLY A 136 12.18 7.50 -6.21
N LYS A 137 10.85 7.36 -6.35
CA LYS A 137 9.99 6.60 -5.44
C LYS A 137 9.09 5.64 -6.24
N PRO A 138 9.65 4.57 -6.85
CA PRO A 138 8.87 3.64 -7.67
C PRO A 138 7.83 2.91 -6.82
N GLY A 139 6.56 3.24 -7.01
CA GLY A 139 5.43 2.69 -6.25
C GLY A 139 4.91 1.38 -6.82
N TRP A 140 3.59 1.25 -6.88
CA TRP A 140 2.90 0.08 -7.41
C TRP A 140 2.23 0.36 -8.76
N VAL A 141 2.19 -0.65 -9.62
CA VAL A 141 1.36 -0.66 -10.84
C VAL A 141 0.49 -1.90 -10.82
N LEU A 142 -0.83 -1.71 -10.95
CA LEU A 142 -1.79 -2.79 -11.09
C LEU A 142 -2.27 -2.91 -12.53
N LEU A 143 -2.28 -4.13 -13.05
CA LEU A 143 -2.64 -4.45 -14.43
C LEU A 143 -3.73 -5.52 -14.45
N GLY A 144 -4.77 -5.30 -15.26
CA GLY A 144 -5.83 -6.30 -15.48
C GLY A 144 -5.58 -7.07 -16.77
N GLU A 145 -5.68 -8.39 -16.72
CA GLU A 145 -5.53 -9.28 -17.87
C GLU A 145 -6.73 -10.22 -17.98
N ALA A 146 -7.43 -10.16 -19.11
CA ALA A 146 -8.42 -11.17 -19.47
C ALA A 146 -7.69 -12.34 -20.12
N VAL A 147 -7.49 -13.42 -19.36
CA VAL A 147 -6.70 -14.58 -19.79
C VAL A 147 -7.54 -15.67 -20.46
N GLY A 148 -8.87 -15.60 -20.36
CA GLY A 148 -9.78 -16.64 -20.85
C GLY A 148 -9.70 -17.92 -20.03
N ALA A 149 -10.24 -19.02 -20.54
CA ALA A 149 -10.24 -20.33 -19.87
C ALA A 149 -9.79 -21.47 -20.78
N ASP A 150 -8.94 -21.22 -21.79
CA ASP A 150 -8.33 -22.32 -22.57
C ASP A 150 -7.12 -22.88 -21.82
N PRO A 151 -7.17 -24.11 -21.27
CA PRO A 151 -6.06 -24.68 -20.50
C PRO A 151 -4.83 -25.00 -21.37
N ARG A 152 -4.94 -24.93 -22.70
CA ARG A 152 -3.83 -25.15 -23.65
C ARG A 152 -3.12 -23.86 -24.04
N ASP A 153 -3.71 -22.71 -23.76
CA ASP A 153 -3.06 -21.43 -24.02
C ASP A 153 -1.91 -21.22 -23.02
N ARG A 154 -0.71 -21.08 -23.57
CA ARG A 154 0.56 -20.86 -22.85
C ARG A 154 1.08 -19.44 -22.99
N SER A 155 0.29 -18.52 -23.54
CA SER A 155 0.67 -17.12 -23.65
C SER A 155 0.69 -16.45 -22.28
N GLY A 156 1.67 -15.57 -22.10
CA GLY A 156 1.84 -14.69 -20.95
C GLY A 156 2.21 -13.28 -21.39
N ARG A 157 2.52 -12.41 -20.42
CA ARG A 157 2.97 -11.04 -20.66
C ARG A 157 4.17 -10.71 -19.77
N SER A 158 5.19 -10.08 -20.34
CA SER A 158 6.30 -9.57 -19.54
C SER A 158 5.92 -8.30 -18.78
N TYR A 159 6.32 -8.25 -17.52
CA TYR A 159 6.25 -7.09 -16.63
C TYR A 159 7.64 -6.68 -16.11
N ALA A 160 8.70 -7.30 -16.63
CA ALA A 160 10.10 -6.99 -16.29
C ALA A 160 10.43 -5.51 -16.53
N ASP A 161 9.79 -4.87 -17.52
CA ASP A 161 9.93 -3.45 -17.81
C ASP A 161 9.47 -2.53 -16.67
N LEU A 162 8.70 -3.03 -15.71
CA LEU A 162 8.32 -2.33 -14.48
C LEU A 162 9.18 -2.81 -13.30
N ALA A 163 9.29 -4.13 -13.15
CA ALA A 163 10.01 -4.74 -12.04
C ALA A 163 11.50 -4.34 -12.02
N ASP A 164 12.17 -4.30 -13.17
CA ASP A 164 13.59 -3.92 -13.29
C ASP A 164 13.84 -2.45 -12.90
N ARG A 165 12.79 -1.62 -12.91
CA ARG A 165 12.82 -0.22 -12.43
C ARG A 165 12.40 -0.06 -10.97
N GLY A 166 12.17 -1.17 -10.27
CA GLY A 166 11.85 -1.20 -8.84
C GLY A 166 10.37 -0.98 -8.51
N PHE A 167 9.47 -1.07 -9.50
CA PHE A 167 8.03 -1.02 -9.24
C PHE A 167 7.52 -2.34 -8.67
N GLY A 168 6.59 -2.24 -7.72
CA GLY A 168 5.76 -3.37 -7.33
C GLY A 168 4.72 -3.63 -8.41
N VAL A 169 4.55 -4.89 -8.82
CA VAL A 169 3.65 -5.26 -9.91
C VAL A 169 2.59 -6.23 -9.40
N ILE A 170 1.33 -5.82 -9.48
CA ILE A 170 0.16 -6.66 -9.19
C ILE A 170 -0.58 -6.92 -10.49
N VAL A 171 -0.86 -8.18 -10.80
CA VAL A 171 -1.65 -8.55 -11.98
C VAL A 171 -2.96 -9.19 -11.55
N ARG A 172 -4.07 -8.59 -11.96
CA ARG A 172 -5.42 -9.13 -11.80
C ARG A 172 -5.76 -10.02 -12.98
N LEU A 173 -5.97 -11.30 -12.71
CA LEU A 173 -6.30 -12.32 -13.69
C LEU A 173 -7.83 -12.49 -13.72
N GLU A 174 -8.42 -12.17 -14.85
CA GLU A 174 -9.85 -12.28 -15.09
C GLU A 174 -10.09 -13.25 -16.26
N HIS A 175 -11.26 -13.89 -16.28
CA HIS A 175 -11.65 -14.74 -17.39
C HIS A 175 -11.86 -13.89 -18.65
N GLU A 176 -12.89 -13.04 -18.67
CA GLU A 176 -13.21 -12.19 -19.82
C GLU A 176 -13.83 -10.87 -19.35
N HIS A 177 -13.77 -9.84 -20.19
CA HIS A 177 -14.49 -8.59 -19.91
C HIS A 177 -15.97 -8.70 -20.34
N GLY A 178 -16.82 -7.87 -19.75
CA GLY A 178 -18.23 -7.80 -20.13
C GLY A 178 -19.01 -9.05 -19.74
N GLU A 179 -19.78 -9.60 -20.67
CA GLU A 179 -20.68 -10.74 -20.38
C GLU A 179 -19.93 -12.06 -20.12
N GLY A 180 -18.66 -12.17 -20.48
CA GLY A 180 -17.85 -13.34 -20.17
C GLY A 180 -17.54 -13.50 -18.67
N GLY A 181 -17.64 -12.41 -17.91
CA GLY A 181 -17.48 -12.38 -16.45
C GLY A 181 -16.04 -12.50 -15.97
N THR A 182 -15.81 -12.06 -14.74
CA THR A 182 -14.47 -12.07 -14.13
C THR A 182 -13.97 -13.49 -13.81
N LEU A 183 -14.90 -14.42 -13.55
CA LEU A 183 -14.69 -15.86 -13.50
C LEU A 183 -15.55 -16.51 -14.58
N PRO A 184 -15.15 -17.66 -15.16
CA PRO A 184 -16.05 -18.40 -16.04
C PRO A 184 -17.17 -19.06 -15.22
N ALA A 185 -18.15 -19.67 -15.90
CA ALA A 185 -19.15 -20.51 -15.25
C ALA A 185 -18.49 -21.63 -14.41
N GLU A 186 -19.15 -22.05 -13.33
CA GLU A 186 -18.62 -22.95 -12.30
C GLU A 186 -17.93 -24.21 -12.88
N GLY A 187 -18.53 -24.82 -13.91
CA GLY A 187 -17.98 -26.01 -14.57
C GLY A 187 -16.64 -25.83 -15.29
N ARG A 188 -16.15 -24.60 -15.45
CA ARG A 188 -14.86 -24.29 -16.12
C ARG A 188 -13.81 -23.71 -15.18
N HIS A 189 -14.03 -23.68 -13.87
CA HIS A 189 -13.04 -23.16 -12.92
C HIS A 189 -11.68 -23.87 -13.03
N GLY A 190 -11.67 -25.20 -13.25
CA GLY A 190 -10.42 -25.95 -13.40
C GLY A 190 -9.66 -25.63 -14.70
N ASP A 191 -10.37 -25.32 -15.79
CA ASP A 191 -9.75 -24.87 -17.04
C ASP A 191 -9.14 -23.46 -16.90
N PHE A 192 -9.89 -22.57 -16.24
CA PHE A 192 -9.42 -21.22 -15.88
C PHE A 192 -8.19 -21.26 -14.97
N ALA A 193 -8.18 -22.12 -13.95
CA ALA A 193 -7.04 -22.29 -13.06
C ALA A 193 -5.76 -22.69 -13.81
N ARG A 194 -5.85 -23.68 -14.72
CA ARG A 194 -4.72 -24.05 -15.60
C ARG A 194 -4.30 -22.89 -16.50
N ARG A 195 -5.26 -22.14 -17.05
CA ARG A 195 -4.97 -20.98 -17.89
C ARG A 195 -4.24 -19.87 -17.12
N CYS A 196 -4.69 -19.56 -15.90
CA CYS A 196 -4.02 -18.63 -14.99
C CYS A 196 -2.58 -19.08 -14.71
N ALA A 197 -2.37 -20.33 -14.36
CA ALA A 197 -1.04 -20.85 -14.06
C ALA A 197 -0.10 -20.82 -15.28
N ASN A 198 -0.60 -21.18 -16.47
CA ASN A 198 0.14 -21.02 -17.73
C ASN A 198 0.50 -19.55 -17.99
N PHE A 199 -0.40 -18.60 -17.67
CA PHE A 199 -0.11 -17.17 -17.80
C PHE A 199 1.05 -16.77 -16.89
N CYS A 200 0.96 -17.09 -15.59
CA CYS A 200 1.97 -16.77 -14.59
C CYS A 200 3.34 -17.34 -14.97
N GLU A 201 3.40 -18.62 -15.38
CA GLU A 201 4.64 -19.31 -15.80
C GLU A 201 5.39 -18.59 -16.93
N HIS A 202 4.67 -17.85 -17.79
CA HIS A 202 5.26 -17.13 -18.93
C HIS A 202 5.17 -15.61 -18.78
N SER A 203 5.08 -15.12 -17.54
CA SER A 203 4.92 -13.69 -17.24
C SER A 203 5.99 -13.19 -16.26
N PRO A 204 7.25 -13.00 -16.72
CA PRO A 204 8.34 -12.58 -15.86
C PRO A 204 8.11 -11.16 -15.32
N GLY A 205 8.60 -10.89 -14.10
CA GLY A 205 8.50 -9.58 -13.46
C GLY A 205 7.22 -9.35 -12.65
N CYS A 206 6.41 -10.39 -12.40
CA CYS A 206 5.28 -10.32 -11.48
C CYS A 206 5.27 -11.55 -10.59
N HIS A 207 4.97 -11.33 -9.30
CA HIS A 207 4.90 -12.37 -8.25
C HIS A 207 3.65 -12.22 -7.37
N ILE A 208 2.73 -11.32 -7.75
CA ILE A 208 1.52 -10.99 -6.98
C ILE A 208 0.32 -11.00 -7.92
N TRP A 209 -0.56 -11.96 -7.73
CA TRP A 209 -1.68 -12.26 -8.62
C TRP A 209 -3.01 -12.09 -7.88
N VAL A 210 -3.97 -11.38 -8.47
CA VAL A 210 -5.33 -11.26 -7.93
C VAL A 210 -6.27 -12.09 -8.78
N ILE A 211 -7.05 -13.00 -8.19
CA ILE A 211 -7.96 -13.87 -8.94
C ILE A 211 -9.35 -13.23 -9.03
N GLY A 212 -9.63 -12.58 -10.16
CA GLY A 212 -10.88 -11.91 -10.47
C GLY A 212 -11.02 -10.49 -9.91
N GLU A 213 -12.16 -9.86 -10.21
CA GLU A 213 -12.51 -8.49 -9.82
C GLU A 213 -13.95 -8.43 -9.31
N ALA A 214 -14.13 -7.99 -8.06
CA ALA A 214 -15.44 -7.65 -7.49
C ALA A 214 -16.55 -8.69 -7.78
N PRO A 215 -16.36 -9.95 -7.36
CA PRO A 215 -17.26 -11.06 -7.68
C PRO A 215 -18.69 -10.87 -7.14
N ASN A 216 -18.87 -9.98 -6.16
CA ASN A 216 -20.19 -9.63 -5.63
C ASN A 216 -21.02 -8.74 -6.57
N ARG A 217 -20.44 -8.15 -7.64
CA ARG A 217 -21.17 -7.36 -8.65
C ARG A 217 -21.87 -8.25 -9.67
N ALA A 218 -23.07 -7.86 -10.08
CA ALA A 218 -23.79 -8.53 -11.15
C ALA A 218 -23.05 -8.48 -12.50
N ALA A 219 -22.37 -7.36 -12.79
CA ALA A 219 -21.58 -7.21 -14.01
C ALA A 219 -20.35 -8.13 -14.08
N ALA A 220 -19.89 -8.66 -12.94
CA ALA A 220 -18.75 -9.58 -12.89
C ALA A 220 -19.15 -11.04 -13.16
N ARG A 221 -20.45 -11.34 -13.25
CA ARG A 221 -20.97 -12.71 -13.41
C ARG A 221 -20.71 -13.23 -14.82
N PRO A 222 -20.33 -14.51 -14.98
CA PRO A 222 -20.35 -15.15 -16.29
C PRO A 222 -21.81 -15.21 -16.79
N GLY A 223 -22.07 -14.65 -17.96
CA GLY A 223 -23.41 -14.41 -18.51
C GLY A 223 -24.00 -13.02 -18.19
N GLY A 224 -23.22 -12.12 -17.58
CA GLY A 224 -23.57 -10.72 -17.37
C GLY A 224 -24.60 -10.43 -16.27
N PRO A 225 -25.03 -9.16 -16.11
CA PRO A 225 -25.77 -8.73 -14.93
C PRO A 225 -27.22 -9.23 -14.82
N ARG A 226 -27.84 -9.62 -15.94
CA ARG A 226 -29.26 -10.01 -15.99
C ARG A 226 -29.49 -11.50 -15.83
N HIS A 227 -28.68 -12.30 -16.51
CA HIS A 227 -28.85 -13.75 -16.62
C HIS A 227 -27.61 -14.53 -16.16
N GLY A 228 -26.55 -13.82 -15.76
CA GLY A 228 -25.31 -14.44 -15.36
C GLY A 228 -25.40 -15.17 -14.04
N GLU A 229 -24.56 -16.17 -13.91
CA GLU A 229 -24.45 -17.01 -12.74
C GLU A 229 -23.93 -16.21 -11.54
N PRO A 230 -24.69 -16.13 -10.42
CA PRO A 230 -24.19 -15.48 -9.22
C PRO A 230 -22.93 -16.17 -8.70
N ILE A 231 -21.87 -15.38 -8.49
CA ILE A 231 -20.63 -15.86 -7.89
C ILE A 231 -20.80 -15.78 -6.37
N THR A 232 -21.30 -16.85 -5.74
CA THR A 232 -21.40 -16.94 -4.27
C THR A 232 -20.03 -17.11 -3.63
N PRO A 233 -19.88 -16.94 -2.29
CA PRO A 233 -18.62 -17.20 -1.61
C PRO A 233 -18.03 -18.58 -1.89
N GLU A 234 -18.86 -19.63 -1.93
CA GLU A 234 -18.45 -21.00 -2.21
C GLU A 234 -17.88 -21.16 -3.62
N ARG A 235 -18.54 -20.55 -4.61
CA ARG A 235 -18.10 -20.57 -6.00
C ARG A 235 -16.81 -19.79 -6.19
N TYR A 236 -16.72 -18.62 -5.56
CA TYR A 236 -15.51 -17.81 -5.59
C TYR A 236 -14.34 -18.55 -4.93
N ALA A 237 -14.52 -19.09 -3.72
CA ALA A 237 -13.50 -19.82 -2.98
C ALA A 237 -13.00 -21.04 -3.76
N ALA A 238 -13.90 -21.80 -4.40
CA ALA A 238 -13.52 -22.93 -5.25
C ALA A 238 -12.65 -22.52 -6.45
N ALA A 239 -13.02 -21.43 -7.15
CA ALA A 239 -12.23 -20.91 -8.26
C ALA A 239 -10.87 -20.40 -7.80
N TYR A 240 -10.85 -19.59 -6.74
CA TYR A 240 -9.63 -19.04 -6.14
C TYR A 240 -8.67 -20.15 -5.73
N TRP A 241 -9.16 -21.16 -5.01
CA TRP A 241 -8.35 -22.29 -4.55
C TRP A 241 -7.71 -23.02 -5.74
N ALA A 242 -8.52 -23.36 -6.74
CA ALA A 242 -8.03 -24.04 -7.93
C ALA A 242 -6.93 -23.22 -8.63
N CYS A 243 -7.12 -21.91 -8.81
CA CYS A 243 -6.12 -21.04 -9.40
C CYS A 243 -4.83 -20.98 -8.57
N ARG A 244 -4.95 -20.81 -7.24
CA ARG A 244 -3.79 -20.71 -6.35
C ARG A 244 -2.93 -21.96 -6.38
N GLU A 245 -3.54 -23.14 -6.27
CA GLU A 245 -2.80 -24.40 -6.28
C GLU A 245 -2.12 -24.66 -7.63
N GLU A 246 -2.81 -24.37 -8.74
CA GLU A 246 -2.24 -24.51 -10.09
C GLU A 246 -1.06 -23.55 -10.33
N ILE A 247 -1.14 -22.31 -9.82
CA ILE A 247 -0.05 -21.31 -9.91
C ILE A 247 1.15 -21.76 -9.08
N ARG A 248 0.94 -22.12 -7.81
CA ARG A 248 2.02 -22.51 -6.89
C ARG A 248 2.68 -23.84 -7.24
N ALA A 249 1.99 -24.69 -7.99
CA ALA A 249 2.57 -25.91 -8.54
C ALA A 249 3.60 -25.62 -9.66
N ARG A 250 3.67 -24.40 -10.21
CA ARG A 250 4.61 -24.06 -11.28
C ARG A 250 6.03 -23.83 -10.73
N PRO A 251 7.07 -24.33 -11.42
CA PRO A 251 8.45 -24.05 -11.04
C PRO A 251 8.72 -22.54 -11.04
N GLY A 252 9.26 -22.01 -9.95
CA GLY A 252 9.58 -20.58 -9.79
C GLY A 252 8.44 -19.72 -9.25
N HIS A 253 7.27 -20.30 -9.01
CA HIS A 253 6.07 -19.60 -8.52
C HIS A 253 5.56 -20.17 -7.18
N GLN A 254 6.34 -21.01 -6.50
CA GLN A 254 5.93 -21.62 -5.22
C GLN A 254 5.67 -20.59 -4.12
N ASP A 255 6.41 -19.47 -4.17
CA ASP A 255 6.35 -18.38 -3.20
C ASP A 255 5.56 -17.16 -3.71
N ASP A 256 4.93 -17.26 -4.89
CA ASP A 256 4.08 -16.19 -5.40
C ASP A 256 2.88 -15.95 -4.46
N GLN A 257 2.51 -14.68 -4.34
CA GLN A 257 1.36 -14.25 -3.56
C GLN A 257 0.10 -14.29 -4.43
N VAL A 258 -0.85 -15.18 -4.11
CA VAL A 258 -2.15 -15.23 -4.78
C VAL A 258 -3.19 -14.60 -3.86
N LEU A 259 -3.68 -13.43 -4.24
CA LEU A 259 -4.64 -12.63 -3.48
C LEU A 259 -6.07 -12.91 -3.95
N ILE A 260 -7.00 -12.87 -3.00
CA ILE A 260 -8.43 -12.87 -3.33
C ILE A 260 -8.81 -11.61 -4.10
N ALA A 261 -9.88 -11.66 -4.88
CA ALA A 261 -10.48 -10.50 -5.52
C ALA A 261 -10.95 -9.53 -4.46
N ALA A 262 -10.66 -8.26 -4.69
CA ALA A 262 -11.28 -7.21 -3.90
C ALA A 262 -12.80 -7.22 -4.11
N ILE A 263 -13.54 -7.27 -3.00
CA ILE A 263 -15.00 -7.19 -2.98
C ILE A 263 -15.42 -5.74 -3.17
N ALA A 264 -16.42 -5.46 -4.01
CA ALA A 264 -16.89 -4.09 -4.24
C ALA A 264 -17.70 -3.58 -3.03
N PRO A 265 -17.28 -2.48 -2.38
CA PRO A 265 -18.02 -1.88 -1.28
C PRO A 265 -19.41 -1.41 -1.70
N GLY A 266 -20.40 -1.54 -0.81
CA GLY A 266 -21.77 -1.06 -1.04
C GLY A 266 -22.62 -1.85 -2.04
N ILE A 267 -22.09 -2.93 -2.64
CA ILE A 267 -22.82 -3.68 -3.66
C ILE A 267 -23.61 -4.85 -3.05
N ALA A 268 -24.94 -4.73 -3.08
CA ALA A 268 -25.92 -5.68 -2.55
C ALA A 268 -26.41 -6.78 -3.53
N GLN A 269 -25.75 -6.91 -4.68
CA GLN A 269 -26.32 -7.59 -5.83
C GLN A 269 -26.26 -9.11 -5.74
N THR A 270 -25.36 -9.66 -4.92
CA THR A 270 -25.18 -11.11 -4.74
C THR A 270 -25.70 -11.54 -3.38
N ARG A 271 -26.86 -12.20 -3.38
CA ARG A 271 -27.60 -12.67 -2.21
C ARG A 271 -27.60 -14.18 -2.18
N TYR A 272 -27.50 -14.76 -0.99
CA TYR A 272 -27.51 -16.21 -0.75
C TYR A 272 -28.08 -16.49 0.64
N ALA A 273 -28.29 -17.77 0.99
CA ALA A 273 -29.02 -18.15 2.21
C ALA A 273 -28.45 -17.52 3.49
N GLY A 274 -27.12 -17.45 3.62
CA GLY A 274 -26.45 -16.80 4.75
C GLY A 274 -26.50 -15.26 4.70
N ASN A 275 -26.63 -14.66 3.51
CA ASN A 275 -26.54 -13.21 3.32
C ASN A 275 -27.70 -12.70 2.43
N PRO A 276 -28.95 -12.74 2.94
CA PRO A 276 -30.12 -12.42 2.13
C PRO A 276 -30.18 -10.95 1.68
N ASN A 277 -29.46 -10.06 2.36
CA ASN A 277 -29.39 -8.63 2.03
C ASN A 277 -28.21 -8.28 1.10
N GLY A 278 -27.31 -9.23 0.84
CA GLY A 278 -26.11 -8.99 0.02
C GLY A 278 -25.10 -8.07 0.69
N ASP A 279 -24.95 -8.11 2.02
CA ASP A 279 -23.95 -7.32 2.73
C ASP A 279 -22.55 -7.71 2.23
N TRP A 280 -21.84 -6.73 1.67
CA TRP A 280 -20.53 -6.92 1.03
C TRP A 280 -19.43 -7.30 2.03
N VAL A 281 -19.49 -6.84 3.28
CA VAL A 281 -18.55 -7.26 4.34
C VAL A 281 -18.86 -8.69 4.75
N ARG A 282 -20.14 -9.08 4.79
CA ARG A 282 -20.51 -10.47 5.06
C ARG A 282 -20.06 -11.40 3.93
N TYR A 283 -20.23 -11.00 2.67
CA TYR A 283 -19.69 -11.75 1.53
C TYR A 283 -18.18 -11.99 1.70
N PHE A 284 -17.44 -10.94 2.04
CA PHE A 284 -16.00 -11.01 2.28
C PHE A 284 -15.65 -11.96 3.44
N ALA A 285 -16.31 -11.83 4.59
CA ALA A 285 -16.08 -12.70 5.73
C ALA A 285 -16.40 -14.18 5.41
N ASP A 286 -17.49 -14.43 4.69
CA ASP A 286 -17.86 -15.79 4.28
C ASP A 286 -16.83 -16.40 3.30
N VAL A 287 -16.24 -15.61 2.40
CA VAL A 287 -15.11 -16.06 1.55
C VAL A 287 -13.90 -16.40 2.40
N LEU A 288 -13.49 -15.53 3.33
CA LEU A 288 -12.32 -15.79 4.18
C LEU A 288 -12.50 -17.05 5.03
N ALA A 289 -13.70 -17.26 5.58
CA ALA A 289 -14.03 -18.43 6.37
C ALA A 289 -13.90 -19.73 5.54
N LEU A 290 -14.32 -19.73 4.28
CA LEU A 290 -14.21 -20.88 3.39
C LEU A 290 -12.78 -21.21 2.95
N LEU A 291 -11.88 -20.22 2.98
CA LEU A 291 -10.49 -20.41 2.58
C LEU A 291 -9.60 -20.94 3.71
N GLU A 292 -10.07 -20.94 4.96
CA GLU A 292 -9.39 -21.58 6.13
C GLU A 292 -7.88 -21.25 6.24
N GLY A 293 -7.49 -20.02 5.91
CA GLY A 293 -6.08 -19.57 5.98
C GLY A 293 -5.19 -19.95 4.79
N HIS A 294 -5.76 -20.55 3.75
CA HIS A 294 -5.07 -20.84 2.49
C HIS A 294 -5.12 -19.68 1.50
N LEU A 295 -4.68 -18.51 1.94
CA LEU A 295 -4.52 -17.31 1.13
C LEU A 295 -3.25 -16.57 1.53
N ASP A 296 -2.65 -15.87 0.57
CA ASP A 296 -1.33 -15.25 0.77
C ASP A 296 -1.42 -13.77 1.13
N GLY A 297 -2.59 -13.16 0.90
CA GLY A 297 -2.89 -11.79 1.23
C GLY A 297 -4.30 -11.41 0.83
N ILE A 298 -4.70 -10.20 1.21
CA ILE A 298 -6.07 -9.70 1.09
C ILE A 298 -6.08 -8.47 0.19
N ALA A 299 -6.77 -8.54 -0.95
CA ALA A 299 -7.04 -7.37 -1.78
C ALA A 299 -8.36 -6.70 -1.38
N LEU A 300 -8.38 -5.37 -1.32
CA LEU A 300 -9.53 -4.55 -0.93
C LEU A 300 -9.77 -3.44 -1.94
N HIS A 301 -11.03 -3.05 -2.13
CA HIS A 301 -11.40 -1.83 -2.82
C HIS A 301 -11.86 -0.78 -1.80
N ALA A 302 -11.46 0.46 -2.03
CA ALA A 302 -11.83 1.64 -1.27
C ALA A 302 -12.39 2.72 -2.23
N ILE A 303 -13.34 2.30 -3.06
CA ILE A 303 -14.07 3.15 -4.01
C ILE A 303 -15.37 3.64 -3.37
N GLY A 304 -15.63 4.93 -3.46
CA GLY A 304 -16.85 5.56 -2.95
C GLY A 304 -16.76 7.09 -3.08
N PRO A 305 -17.65 7.84 -2.42
CA PRO A 305 -17.57 9.30 -2.43
C PRO A 305 -16.22 9.81 -1.88
N CYS A 306 -15.67 10.86 -2.51
CA CYS A 306 -14.42 11.54 -2.12
C CYS A 306 -14.67 12.92 -1.49
N PRO A 307 -15.25 13.05 -0.28
CA PRO A 307 -15.33 14.36 0.35
C PRO A 307 -13.94 14.83 0.78
N THR A 308 -13.54 16.02 0.35
CA THR A 308 -12.35 16.76 0.83
C THR A 308 -12.53 17.38 2.21
N ALA A 309 -13.73 17.25 2.78
CA ALA A 309 -14.06 17.64 4.14
C ALA A 309 -14.56 16.42 4.91
N ASP A 310 -13.78 15.99 5.89
CA ASP A 310 -14.16 15.20 7.05
C ASP A 310 -15.53 14.51 6.99
N ALA A 311 -15.50 13.20 6.73
CA ALA A 311 -16.40 12.35 7.45
C ALA A 311 -15.69 11.04 7.79
N ASP A 312 -14.67 11.16 8.64
CA ASP A 312 -14.38 10.09 9.58
C ASP A 312 -15.70 9.66 10.20
N GLY A 313 -16.15 8.45 9.85
CA GLY A 313 -17.42 7.92 10.31
C GLY A 313 -18.61 8.01 9.35
N ALA A 314 -18.49 8.59 8.14
CA ALA A 314 -19.59 8.53 7.16
C ALA A 314 -20.01 7.07 6.93
N ARG A 315 -21.32 6.84 7.05
CA ARG A 315 -21.94 5.53 6.86
C ARG A 315 -22.71 5.49 5.55
N GLN A 316 -22.79 4.30 4.96
CA GLN A 316 -23.60 4.07 3.77
C GLN A 316 -25.08 4.32 4.07
N ALA A 317 -25.86 4.64 3.05
CA ALA A 317 -27.31 4.64 3.19
C ALA A 317 -27.84 3.23 3.51
N ALA A 318 -29.10 3.15 3.95
CA ALA A 318 -29.78 1.87 4.07
C ALA A 318 -29.69 1.07 2.75
N PRO A 319 -29.50 -0.27 2.79
CA PRO A 319 -29.56 -1.14 3.97
C PRO A 319 -28.26 -1.23 4.78
N PHE A 320 -27.17 -0.59 4.36
CA PHE A 320 -25.84 -0.75 4.95
C PHE A 320 -25.45 0.37 5.91
N GLY A 321 -26.41 0.95 6.63
CA GLY A 321 -26.21 2.07 7.58
C GLY A 321 -25.16 1.85 8.68
N LYS A 322 -24.71 0.60 8.89
CA LYS A 322 -23.64 0.26 9.82
C LYS A 322 -22.24 0.28 9.19
N ARG A 323 -22.16 0.28 7.85
CA ARG A 323 -20.93 0.23 7.07
C ARG A 323 -20.44 1.62 6.72
N ARG A 324 -19.12 1.83 6.75
CA ARG A 324 -18.39 3.00 6.29
C ARG A 324 -18.45 3.12 4.76
N THR A 325 -18.22 4.33 4.26
CA THR A 325 -18.19 4.63 2.81
C THR A 325 -16.85 5.25 2.40
N GLY A 326 -16.60 5.32 1.09
CA GLY A 326 -15.38 5.90 0.53
C GLY A 326 -14.12 5.18 1.02
N LEU A 327 -13.07 5.94 1.31
CA LEU A 327 -11.80 5.40 1.79
C LEU A 327 -11.97 4.55 3.06
N ALA A 328 -12.79 5.00 4.02
CA ALA A 328 -12.93 4.36 5.32
C ALA A 328 -13.57 2.95 5.26
N ALA A 329 -14.10 2.52 4.10
CA ALA A 329 -14.63 1.17 3.90
C ALA A 329 -13.58 0.07 4.16
N TYR A 330 -12.28 0.34 3.96
CA TYR A 330 -11.23 -0.65 4.27
C TYR A 330 -11.26 -1.07 5.75
N GLN A 331 -11.67 -0.18 6.67
CA GLN A 331 -11.71 -0.48 8.11
C GLN A 331 -12.77 -1.53 8.44
N ASP A 332 -13.89 -1.55 7.71
CA ASP A 332 -14.93 -2.56 7.91
C ASP A 332 -14.53 -3.92 7.36
N PHE A 333 -13.78 -3.95 6.25
CA PHE A 333 -13.17 -5.18 5.77
C PHE A 333 -12.18 -5.72 6.81
N LEU A 334 -11.25 -4.88 7.27
CA LEU A 334 -10.22 -5.30 8.24
C LEU A 334 -10.80 -5.73 9.58
N GLY A 335 -11.87 -5.08 10.04
CA GLY A 335 -12.61 -5.52 11.24
C GLY A 335 -13.35 -6.85 11.06
N ALA A 336 -13.51 -7.36 9.83
CA ALA A 336 -14.09 -8.66 9.54
C ALA A 336 -13.04 -9.75 9.25
N VAL A 337 -11.74 -9.40 9.23
CA VAL A 337 -10.66 -10.38 9.06
C VAL A 337 -10.51 -11.19 10.36
N PRO A 338 -10.59 -12.53 10.31
CA PRO A 338 -10.30 -13.39 11.45
C PRO A 338 -8.89 -13.15 12.06
N GLU A 339 -8.75 -13.31 13.37
CA GLU A 339 -7.52 -12.99 14.11
C GLU A 339 -6.29 -13.78 13.60
N ASP A 340 -6.48 -15.05 13.26
CA ASP A 340 -5.45 -15.93 12.68
C ASP A 340 -4.97 -15.47 11.30
N LEU A 341 -5.79 -14.70 10.59
CA LEU A 341 -5.48 -14.08 9.30
C LEU A 341 -4.95 -12.64 9.44
N GLY A 342 -4.96 -12.07 10.64
CA GLY A 342 -4.56 -10.67 10.90
C GLY A 342 -3.10 -10.36 10.58
N ARG A 343 -2.26 -11.38 10.37
CA ARG A 343 -0.85 -11.24 9.95
C ARG A 343 -0.65 -11.18 8.44
N LEU A 344 -1.68 -11.45 7.65
CA LEU A 344 -1.58 -11.46 6.19
C LEU A 344 -1.37 -10.04 5.64
N PRO A 345 -0.59 -9.87 4.56
CA PRO A 345 -0.45 -8.58 3.90
C PRO A 345 -1.79 -8.15 3.27
N VAL A 346 -2.09 -6.86 3.41
CA VAL A 346 -3.31 -6.24 2.88
C VAL A 346 -2.94 -5.29 1.75
N PHE A 347 -3.70 -5.31 0.66
CA PHE A 347 -3.48 -4.49 -0.53
C PHE A 347 -4.77 -3.75 -0.87
N VAL A 348 -4.78 -2.42 -0.80
CA VAL A 348 -5.89 -1.64 -1.37
C VAL A 348 -5.61 -1.50 -2.86
N THR A 349 -6.25 -2.35 -3.67
CA THR A 349 -5.97 -2.49 -5.11
C THR A 349 -6.74 -1.50 -5.98
N SER A 350 -7.66 -0.74 -5.41
CA SER A 350 -8.40 0.31 -6.10
C SER A 350 -8.99 1.30 -5.10
N ALA A 351 -8.60 2.57 -5.17
CA ALA A 351 -9.05 3.65 -4.30
C ALA A 351 -9.34 4.91 -5.12
N GLY A 352 -10.36 5.66 -4.71
CA GLY A 352 -10.79 6.88 -5.40
C GLY A 352 -12.30 7.05 -5.50
N PRO A 353 -12.76 8.02 -6.31
CA PRO A 353 -14.16 8.40 -6.39
C PRO A 353 -14.99 7.37 -7.16
N ASP A 354 -16.22 7.13 -6.74
CA ASP A 354 -17.18 6.27 -7.43
C ASP A 354 -17.78 6.93 -8.69
N VAL A 355 -17.81 8.26 -8.77
CA VAL A 355 -18.35 9.01 -9.92
C VAL A 355 -17.28 9.64 -10.83
N GLY A 356 -16.00 9.44 -10.53
CA GLY A 356 -14.87 10.00 -11.26
C GLY A 356 -14.24 11.21 -10.58
N TRP A 357 -13.07 11.63 -11.04
CA TRP A 357 -12.26 12.66 -10.39
C TRP A 357 -12.75 14.08 -10.72
N ASP A 358 -13.14 14.88 -9.74
CA ASP A 358 -13.50 16.28 -9.91
C ASP A 358 -12.41 17.20 -9.33
N ALA A 359 -12.38 18.47 -9.75
CA ALA A 359 -11.57 19.50 -9.10
C ALA A 359 -11.95 19.67 -7.62
N ALA A 360 -13.20 19.37 -7.25
CA ALA A 360 -13.67 19.33 -5.87
C ALA A 360 -12.96 18.27 -5.00
N ASP A 361 -12.33 17.27 -5.62
CA ASP A 361 -11.60 16.19 -4.92
C ASP A 361 -10.15 16.58 -4.57
N ARG A 362 -9.73 17.82 -4.89
CA ARG A 362 -8.37 18.30 -4.61
C ARG A 362 -8.03 18.22 -3.13
N GLY A 363 -6.91 17.55 -2.81
CA GLY A 363 -6.43 17.33 -1.45
C GLY A 363 -6.84 15.96 -0.90
N TRP A 364 -7.76 15.25 -1.57
CA TRP A 364 -8.16 13.91 -1.15
C TRP A 364 -7.01 12.90 -1.26
N ILE A 365 -6.17 12.97 -2.30
CA ILE A 365 -5.11 11.97 -2.51
C ILE A 365 -4.06 12.02 -1.38
N PRO A 366 -3.45 13.18 -1.04
CA PRO A 366 -2.55 13.29 0.10
C PRO A 366 -3.20 12.90 1.43
N ALA A 367 -4.46 13.32 1.66
CA ALA A 367 -5.19 12.96 2.86
C ALA A 367 -5.40 11.44 2.97
N ALA A 368 -5.75 10.78 1.87
CA ALA A 368 -5.96 9.34 1.83
C ALA A 368 -4.67 8.57 2.13
N TYR A 369 -3.54 8.95 1.52
CA TYR A 369 -2.25 8.34 1.83
C TYR A 369 -1.80 8.60 3.26
N THR A 370 -2.08 9.79 3.81
CA THR A 370 -1.81 10.11 5.22
C THR A 370 -2.62 9.19 6.14
N ALA A 371 -3.92 9.03 5.90
CA ALA A 371 -4.77 8.17 6.72
C ALA A 371 -4.33 6.70 6.69
N VAL A 372 -3.92 6.17 5.53
CA VAL A 372 -3.39 4.80 5.42
C VAL A 372 -2.02 4.68 6.09
N ALA A 373 -1.16 5.69 5.96
CA ALA A 373 0.14 5.72 6.64
C ALA A 373 -0.02 5.73 8.16
N GLU A 374 -0.93 6.54 8.69
CA GLU A 374 -1.27 6.59 10.12
C GLU A 374 -1.88 5.28 10.62
N TRP A 375 -2.77 4.67 9.84
CA TRP A 375 -3.30 3.33 10.13
C TRP A 375 -2.18 2.30 10.32
N ASN A 376 -1.18 2.31 9.43
CA ASN A 376 -0.07 1.36 9.45
C ASN A 376 0.88 1.51 10.64
N LEU A 377 0.79 2.61 11.40
CA LEU A 377 1.56 2.81 12.63
C LEU A 377 1.14 1.84 13.73
N THR A 378 -0.16 1.57 13.86
CA THR A 378 -0.72 0.80 14.98
C THR A 378 -1.43 -0.49 14.57
N ASN A 379 -1.61 -0.72 13.26
CA ASN A 379 -2.33 -1.87 12.72
C ASN A 379 -1.44 -2.71 11.78
N PRO A 380 -1.86 -3.95 11.42
CA PRO A 380 -1.23 -4.70 10.35
C PRO A 380 -1.10 -3.85 9.07
N PRO A 381 0.09 -3.82 8.44
CA PRO A 381 0.38 -2.86 7.39
C PRO A 381 -0.39 -3.16 6.09
N ILE A 382 -1.11 -2.16 5.61
CA ILE A 382 -1.58 -2.05 4.23
C ILE A 382 -0.36 -1.76 3.35
N ARG A 383 -0.03 -2.69 2.45
CA ARG A 383 1.16 -2.66 1.57
C ARG A 383 1.07 -1.61 0.47
N CYS A 384 -0.12 -1.39 -0.06
CA CYS A 384 -0.34 -0.40 -1.10
C CYS A 384 -1.73 0.21 -1.00
N MET A 385 -1.86 1.43 -1.53
CA MET A 385 -3.11 2.04 -1.92
C MET A 385 -2.99 2.49 -3.37
N ILE A 386 -3.59 1.71 -4.28
CA ILE A 386 -3.53 1.94 -5.72
C ILE A 386 -4.73 2.81 -6.14
N LEU A 387 -4.47 3.90 -6.85
CA LEU A 387 -5.51 4.80 -7.32
C LEU A 387 -6.19 4.30 -8.59
N HIS A 388 -7.52 4.42 -8.62
CA HIS A 388 -8.37 4.15 -9.79
C HIS A 388 -8.62 5.45 -10.57
N ARG A 389 -8.11 5.62 -11.79
CA ARG A 389 -7.10 4.83 -12.49
C ARG A 389 -6.28 5.77 -13.37
N TRP A 390 -5.10 5.37 -13.83
CA TRP A 390 -4.31 6.25 -14.68
C TRP A 390 -4.93 6.51 -16.06
N PRO A 391 -5.19 5.48 -16.91
CA PRO A 391 -5.42 5.71 -18.34
C PRO A 391 -6.77 6.38 -18.64
N GLY A 392 -6.73 7.34 -19.58
CA GLY A 392 -7.89 7.99 -20.23
C GLY A 392 -8.79 7.08 -21.07
N GLY A 393 -8.33 5.88 -21.42
CA GLY A 393 -8.73 5.15 -22.63
C GLY A 393 -7.85 5.62 -23.80
N ALA A 394 -7.02 4.82 -24.47
CA ALA A 394 -7.24 3.51 -25.10
C ALA A 394 -6.03 2.57 -24.90
N GLY A 395 -5.83 2.09 -23.66
CA GLY A 395 -4.86 1.03 -23.33
C GLY A 395 -5.50 -0.32 -22.98
N SER A 396 -6.84 -0.37 -22.90
CA SER A 396 -7.60 -1.62 -23.01
C SER A 396 -7.72 -1.94 -24.51
N ALA A 397 -7.55 -3.20 -24.89
CA ALA A 397 -7.53 -3.71 -26.27
C ALA A 397 -8.86 -3.56 -27.05
N SER A 398 -9.67 -2.54 -26.77
CA SER A 398 -10.89 -2.21 -27.50
C SER A 398 -10.78 -0.81 -28.09
N GLY A 399 -10.36 -0.72 -29.35
CA GLY A 399 -10.40 0.50 -30.13
C GLY A 399 -11.84 0.94 -30.38
N ALA A 400 -12.25 2.04 -29.76
CA ALA A 400 -13.35 2.89 -30.21
C ALA A 400 -13.14 4.28 -29.60
N GLY A 401 -13.15 5.32 -30.44
CA GLY A 401 -13.03 6.71 -29.99
C GLY A 401 -14.10 7.01 -28.93
N SER A 402 -13.65 7.34 -27.72
CA SER A 402 -14.50 7.53 -26.56
C SER A 402 -13.90 8.65 -25.72
N ALA A 403 -14.75 9.53 -25.19
CA ALA A 403 -14.34 10.56 -24.26
C ALA A 403 -13.52 9.95 -23.11
N ALA A 404 -12.52 10.69 -22.63
CA ALA A 404 -11.66 10.20 -21.55
C ALA A 404 -12.51 9.74 -20.36
N SER A 405 -12.22 8.53 -19.84
CA SER A 405 -12.93 7.96 -18.70
C SER A 405 -13.05 8.98 -17.56
N PRO A 406 -14.22 9.13 -16.91
CA PRO A 406 -14.38 10.05 -15.79
C PRO A 406 -13.45 9.72 -14.61
N TRP A 407 -12.94 8.49 -14.54
CA TRP A 407 -11.97 8.02 -13.54
C TRP A 407 -10.50 8.15 -13.96
N ALA A 408 -10.21 8.61 -15.18
CA ALA A 408 -8.83 8.74 -15.65
C ALA A 408 -8.11 9.90 -14.97
N ILE A 409 -6.98 9.64 -14.33
CA ILE A 409 -6.11 10.67 -13.76
C ILE A 409 -5.33 11.39 -14.87
N GLU A 410 -4.98 10.67 -15.94
CA GLU A 410 -4.29 11.23 -17.10
C GLU A 410 -5.04 12.44 -17.67
N GLY A 411 -4.32 13.55 -17.84
CA GLY A 411 -4.88 14.80 -18.36
C GLY A 411 -5.60 15.68 -17.32
N ARG A 412 -5.86 15.19 -16.10
CA ARG A 412 -6.48 15.99 -15.02
C ARG A 412 -5.41 16.66 -14.17
N ARG A 413 -5.00 17.88 -14.58
CA ARG A 413 -3.88 18.61 -13.97
C ARG A 413 -3.94 18.72 -12.45
N ASP A 414 -5.11 19.03 -11.89
CA ASP A 414 -5.26 19.20 -10.44
C ASP A 414 -5.09 17.86 -9.69
N VAL A 415 -5.63 16.77 -10.23
CA VAL A 415 -5.50 15.41 -9.66
C VAL A 415 -4.07 14.91 -9.77
N VAL A 416 -3.41 15.15 -10.90
CA VAL A 416 -1.99 14.83 -11.10
C VAL A 416 -1.10 15.60 -10.12
N ALA A 417 -1.36 16.89 -9.91
CA ALA A 417 -0.62 17.69 -8.93
C ALA A 417 -0.80 17.18 -7.49
N ASP A 418 -2.00 16.72 -7.15
CA ASP A 418 -2.32 16.13 -5.85
C ASP A 418 -1.58 14.80 -5.63
N LEU A 419 -1.55 13.95 -6.66
CA LEU A 419 -0.75 12.73 -6.68
C LEU A 419 0.76 13.02 -6.55
N GLU A 420 1.30 13.98 -7.30
CA GLU A 420 2.70 14.40 -7.19
C GLU A 420 3.04 14.91 -5.79
N ALA A 421 2.13 15.64 -5.15
CA ALA A 421 2.29 16.08 -3.77
C ALA A 421 2.36 14.90 -2.80
N ALA A 422 1.50 13.88 -2.96
CA ALA A 422 1.53 12.68 -2.15
C ALA A 422 2.78 11.81 -2.38
N ILE A 423 3.20 11.61 -3.63
CA ILE A 423 4.43 10.87 -3.97
C ILE A 423 5.64 11.54 -3.32
N ARG A 424 5.71 12.88 -3.33
CA ARG A 424 6.81 13.62 -2.67
C ARG A 424 6.90 13.35 -1.17
N GLN A 425 5.81 13.07 -0.47
CA GLN A 425 5.87 12.69 0.95
C GLN A 425 6.54 11.32 1.14
N GLY A 426 6.46 10.43 0.15
CA GLY A 426 7.14 9.13 0.17
C GLY A 426 6.65 8.20 1.29
N TYR A 427 5.34 8.19 1.55
CA TYR A 427 4.74 7.26 2.50
C TYR A 427 5.08 5.82 2.16
N ARG A 428 5.44 5.03 3.17
CA ARG A 428 5.76 3.61 3.04
C ARG A 428 4.96 2.77 4.02
N TRP A 429 4.70 1.52 3.63
CA TRP A 429 3.95 0.59 4.48
C TRP A 429 4.79 -0.05 5.58
N ASP A 430 6.11 -0.03 5.45
CA ASP A 430 7.04 -0.61 6.42
C ASP A 430 7.25 0.28 7.66
N GLY A 431 6.49 1.38 7.78
CA GLY A 431 6.59 2.34 8.86
C GLY A 431 7.83 3.23 8.73
N TRP A 432 8.36 3.43 7.53
CA TRP A 432 9.39 4.45 7.28
C TRP A 432 8.74 5.72 6.73
N HIS A 433 8.78 6.78 7.52
CA HIS A 433 8.39 8.12 7.09
C HIS A 433 9.63 9.00 7.09
N ARG A 434 10.16 9.34 5.91
CA ARG A 434 11.33 10.22 5.80
C ARG A 434 10.91 11.63 6.19
N THR A 435 11.32 12.11 7.36
CA THR A 435 10.90 13.44 7.87
C THR A 435 11.73 14.60 7.30
N THR A 436 12.68 14.33 6.41
CA THR A 436 13.69 15.31 5.99
C THR A 436 14.08 15.15 4.52
N GLU A 437 13.20 15.58 3.63
CA GLU A 437 13.65 16.16 2.35
C GLU A 437 13.53 17.69 2.52
N ARG A 438 14.68 18.37 2.57
CA ARG A 438 14.75 19.84 2.50
C ARG A 438 14.35 20.33 1.12
#